data_AF-A0AAU1MXU7-F1
#
_entry.id   AF-A0AAU1MXU7-F1
#
_cell.length_a   1.000
_cell.length_b   1.000
_cell.length_c   1.000
_cell.angle_alpha   90.00
_cell.angle_beta   90.00
_cell.angle_gamma   90.00
#
_symmetry.space_group_name_H-M   'P 1'
#
loop_
_entity.id
_entity.type
_entity.pdbx_description
1 polymer ?
#
loop_
_entity_poly.entity_id
_entity_poly.type
_entity_poly.pdbx_seq_one_letter_code
_entity_poly.pdbx_strand_id
1 'polypeptide(L)'
;MPRYLDPAEAKAKMISKGVWPISVWPGSGKEWLSICMDCGSFVTPIYRNVMQPGRGGCNPCARRKAAEKRRTSHADAVEVMRAAGVEPLVAFAGVDVPWRCRCLNALCPGLWMGDPADIRPRLSDARASRISACKYCARIAVRPERAAQGMVEGGVEPLEGYKSAWSPWRCVCLRCEADDITPTYANVVLGRQGGCKHCGGKLRVPEQQAVSEVRAAGAEPLEAYPGVNKRWKCRCLAADCPGPADRIIYPRLGWVRRGAQACKWCAGVVIDPLAARDIMISQAGLMPQEPYPGVRERWKCRCMNCQSIVHPTLGSVNSRGTGCSECANSGFQRGNPGLLYLLTHQRLKAAKIGICNLDTRRIERHEGRGWQRHATLDFPLGRDAELLEKQVLAEWRAQGWRPVLDDGRPYDGWTETTPLNEEVTPQTLWQGVFDLHELITAVAPAETPLPNDEAV
;
A
#
# COMPACT_ATOMS: atom_id res chain seq x y z
N MET A 1 -19.39 75.24 0.92
CA MET A 1 -18.50 76.11 1.72
C MET A 1 -18.10 75.38 3.00
N PRO A 2 -16.82 75.37 3.42
CA PRO A 2 -16.45 74.81 4.72
C PRO A 2 -17.16 75.61 5.81
N ARG A 3 -17.95 74.93 6.65
CA ARG A 3 -18.63 75.53 7.80
C ARG A 3 -17.55 76.11 8.71
N TYR A 4 -17.47 77.44 8.82
CA TYR A 4 -16.57 78.08 9.76
C TYR A 4 -16.98 77.63 11.16
N LEU A 5 -16.09 76.91 11.83
CA LEU A 5 -16.31 76.41 13.18
C LEU A 5 -15.66 77.40 14.15
N ASP A 6 -16.48 77.92 15.06
CA ASP A 6 -16.02 78.85 16.08
C ASP A 6 -14.95 78.19 16.99
N PRO A 7 -13.78 78.82 17.20
CA PRO A 7 -12.73 78.27 18.07
C PRO A 7 -13.20 77.94 19.49
N ALA A 8 -14.14 78.71 20.07
CA ALA A 8 -14.67 78.42 21.41
C ALA A 8 -15.57 77.19 21.41
N GLU A 9 -16.44 77.05 20.41
CA GLU A 9 -17.24 75.83 20.18
C GLU A 9 -16.34 74.60 19.96
N ALA A 10 -15.28 74.74 19.17
CA ALA A 10 -14.32 73.67 18.92
C ALA A 10 -13.60 73.24 20.21
N LYS A 11 -13.23 74.21 21.05
CA LYS A 11 -12.59 73.95 22.35
C LYS A 11 -13.53 73.23 23.31
N ALA A 12 -14.79 73.66 23.41
CA ALA A 12 -15.80 73.02 24.24
C ALA A 12 -16.03 71.55 23.84
N LYS A 13 -16.06 71.27 22.52
CA LYS A 13 -16.18 69.90 21.99
C LYS A 13 -14.94 69.03 22.27
N MET A 14 -13.75 69.58 22.27
CA MET A 14 -12.52 68.84 22.66
C MET A 14 -12.54 68.49 24.14
N ILE A 15 -12.96 69.42 25.00
CA ILE A 15 -13.09 69.21 26.45
C ILE A 15 -14.12 68.12 26.74
N SER A 16 -15.28 68.12 26.07
CA SER A 16 -16.27 67.06 26.23
C SER A 16 -15.79 65.67 25.77
N LYS A 17 -14.68 65.61 25.02
CA LYS A 17 -13.99 64.39 24.59
C LYS A 17 -12.76 64.06 25.43
N GLY A 18 -12.59 64.72 26.58
CA GLY A 18 -11.56 64.42 27.59
C GLY A 18 -10.16 64.96 27.26
N VAL A 19 -10.06 65.96 26.38
CA VAL A 19 -8.81 66.65 26.07
C VAL A 19 -8.97 68.16 26.17
N TRP A 20 -8.04 68.81 26.86
CA TRP A 20 -8.05 70.24 27.08
C TRP A 20 -7.08 70.95 26.12
N PRO A 21 -7.55 71.71 25.12
CA PRO A 21 -6.66 72.43 24.21
C PRO A 21 -5.93 73.59 24.92
N ILE A 22 -4.61 73.64 24.76
CA ILE A 22 -3.73 74.64 25.40
C ILE A 22 -3.06 75.60 24.41
N SER A 23 -3.09 75.30 23.11
CA SER A 23 -2.61 76.21 22.06
C SER A 23 -3.75 76.91 21.30
N VAL A 24 -3.38 77.93 20.51
CA VAL A 24 -4.29 78.57 19.56
C VAL A 24 -4.92 77.55 18.60
N TRP A 25 -6.18 77.81 18.20
CA TRP A 25 -6.93 76.93 17.30
C TRP A 25 -6.26 76.84 15.92
N PRO A 26 -5.79 75.65 15.49
CA PRO A 26 -5.05 75.51 14.25
C PRO A 26 -5.94 75.17 13.04
N GLY A 27 -7.25 74.99 13.26
CA GLY A 27 -8.21 74.51 12.28
C GLY A 27 -8.54 73.01 12.43
N SER A 28 -9.67 72.58 11.84
CA SER A 28 -10.26 71.26 12.12
C SER A 28 -9.43 70.05 11.67
N GLY A 29 -8.54 70.22 10.69
CA GLY A 29 -7.72 69.17 10.10
C GLY A 29 -6.25 69.17 10.56
N LYS A 30 -5.88 70.02 11.52
CA LYS A 30 -4.51 70.13 12.03
C LYS A 30 -4.41 69.59 13.45
N GLU A 31 -3.19 69.24 13.85
CA GLU A 31 -2.86 68.82 15.20
C GLU A 31 -3.07 69.97 16.19
N TRP A 32 -3.88 69.74 17.21
CA TRP A 32 -4.19 70.74 18.24
C TRP A 32 -3.58 70.34 19.58
N LEU A 33 -2.52 71.04 19.99
CA LEU A 33 -1.82 70.77 21.24
C LEU A 33 -2.78 70.88 22.43
N SER A 34 -2.94 69.77 23.13
CA SER A 34 -3.92 69.58 24.20
C SER A 34 -3.31 68.76 25.34
N ILE A 35 -3.91 68.83 26.52
CA ILE A 35 -3.58 67.97 27.67
C ILE A 35 -4.71 66.94 27.81
N CYS A 36 -4.37 65.65 27.92
CA CYS A 36 -5.38 64.64 28.22
C CYS A 36 -5.84 64.75 29.68
N MET A 37 -7.15 64.84 29.90
CA MET A 37 -7.73 64.97 31.24
C MET A 37 -7.70 63.65 32.04
N ASP A 38 -7.54 62.50 31.37
CA ASP A 38 -7.44 61.18 32.01
C ASP A 38 -6.02 60.84 32.49
N CYS A 39 -4.98 61.19 31.72
CA CYS A 39 -3.59 60.77 31.99
C CYS A 39 -2.58 61.92 32.13
N GLY A 40 -3.02 63.17 31.99
CA GLY A 40 -2.19 64.36 32.16
C GLY A 40 -1.11 64.58 31.07
N SER A 41 -0.96 63.68 30.11
CA SER A 41 0.06 63.80 29.06
C SER A 41 -0.32 64.84 28.01
N PHE A 42 0.68 65.54 27.49
CA PHE A 42 0.54 66.36 26.28
C PHE A 42 0.25 65.47 25.06
N VAL A 43 -0.78 65.84 24.31
CA VAL A 43 -1.24 65.13 23.11
C VAL A 43 -1.56 66.12 22.00
N THR A 44 -1.50 65.66 20.74
CA THR A 44 -1.75 66.50 19.55
C THR A 44 -2.91 65.96 18.69
N PRO A 45 -4.12 65.77 19.26
CA PRO A 45 -5.27 65.27 18.50
C PRO A 45 -5.68 66.22 17.36
N ILE A 46 -6.19 65.62 16.28
CA ILE A 46 -6.85 66.35 15.19
C ILE A 46 -8.34 66.43 15.48
N TYR A 47 -8.90 67.63 15.59
CA TYR A 47 -10.31 67.86 15.94
C TYR A 47 -11.28 67.00 15.11
N ARG A 48 -11.13 66.98 13.78
CA ARG A 48 -11.96 66.16 12.88
C ARG A 48 -11.95 64.67 13.25
N ASN A 49 -10.81 64.14 13.70
CA ASN A 49 -10.68 62.73 14.08
C ASN A 49 -11.30 62.45 15.45
N VAL A 50 -11.19 63.38 16.39
CA VAL A 50 -11.79 63.25 17.74
C VAL A 50 -13.32 63.28 17.68
N MET A 51 -13.90 64.01 16.73
CA MET A 51 -15.35 64.09 16.56
C MET A 51 -15.98 62.88 15.86
N GLN A 52 -15.18 61.94 15.33
CA GLN A 52 -15.71 60.71 14.74
C GLN A 52 -16.27 59.77 15.83
N PRO A 53 -17.40 59.08 15.58
CA PRO A 53 -17.94 58.09 16.51
C PRO A 53 -16.89 57.04 16.92
N GLY A 54 -16.80 56.73 18.22
CA GLY A 54 -15.87 55.73 18.76
C GLY A 54 -14.40 56.17 18.87
N ARG A 55 -14.04 57.40 18.48
CA ARG A 55 -12.70 57.97 18.68
C ARG A 55 -12.66 58.92 19.87
N GLY A 56 -11.51 58.97 20.56
CA GLY A 56 -11.25 59.85 21.70
C GLY A 56 -10.05 60.78 21.45
N GLY A 57 -9.89 61.78 22.31
CA GLY A 57 -8.84 62.79 22.15
C GLY A 57 -7.42 62.32 22.49
N CYS A 58 -7.26 61.19 23.19
CA CYS A 58 -5.96 60.69 23.64
C CYS A 58 -5.68 59.28 23.11
N ASN A 59 -4.77 59.17 22.13
CA ASN A 59 -4.36 57.90 21.55
C ASN A 59 -3.66 56.97 22.58
N PRO A 60 -2.75 57.44 23.46
CA PRO A 60 -2.19 56.60 24.53
C PRO A 60 -3.24 55.94 25.44
N CYS A 61 -4.21 56.72 25.94
CA CYS A 61 -5.31 56.19 26.75
C CYS A 61 -6.18 55.19 25.97
N ALA A 62 -6.48 55.48 24.70
CA ALA A 62 -7.24 54.57 23.85
C ALA A 62 -6.50 53.24 23.63
N ARG A 63 -5.17 53.28 23.40
CA ARG A 63 -4.34 52.07 23.27
C ARG A 63 -4.28 51.26 24.55
N ARG A 64 -4.17 51.92 25.72
CA ARG A 64 -4.18 51.24 27.04
C ARG A 64 -5.51 50.53 27.30
N LYS A 65 -6.65 51.24 27.12
CA LYS A 65 -8.00 50.67 27.27
C LYS A 65 -8.23 49.50 26.29
N ALA A 66 -7.77 49.63 25.04
CA ALA A 66 -7.86 48.56 24.06
C ALA A 66 -6.97 47.35 24.39
N ALA A 67 -5.77 47.57 24.94
CA ALA A 67 -4.85 46.50 25.35
C ALA A 67 -5.39 45.74 26.57
N GLU A 68 -5.96 46.46 27.54
CA GLU A 68 -6.61 45.87 28.73
C GLU A 68 -7.80 45.00 28.34
N LYS A 69 -8.67 45.48 27.44
CA LYS A 69 -9.80 44.69 26.92
C LYS A 69 -9.37 43.43 26.14
N ARG A 70 -8.18 43.44 25.54
CA ARG A 70 -7.62 42.29 24.80
C ARG A 70 -6.74 41.37 25.66
N ARG A 71 -6.52 41.73 26.94
CA ARG A 71 -5.69 40.93 27.84
C ARG A 71 -6.41 39.62 28.11
N THR A 72 -5.84 38.52 27.61
CA THR A 72 -6.30 37.17 27.94
C THR A 72 -5.84 36.86 29.38
N SER A 73 -6.76 36.39 30.21
CA SER A 73 -6.40 35.96 31.57
C SER A 73 -5.60 34.65 31.54
N HIS A 74 -4.86 34.36 32.61
CA HIS A 74 -4.14 33.09 32.71
C HIS A 74 -5.10 31.89 32.63
N ALA A 75 -6.26 31.97 33.29
CA ALA A 75 -7.25 30.90 33.33
C ALA A 75 -7.80 30.60 31.93
N ASP A 76 -8.24 31.63 31.20
CA ASP A 76 -8.76 31.47 29.82
C ASP A 76 -7.68 30.92 28.88
N ALA A 77 -6.43 31.35 29.06
CA ALA A 77 -5.32 30.88 28.26
C ALA A 77 -5.04 29.38 28.51
N VAL A 78 -5.09 28.92 29.76
CA VAL A 78 -4.94 27.50 30.12
C VAL A 78 -6.06 26.65 29.52
N GLU A 79 -7.30 27.11 29.58
CA GLU A 79 -8.46 26.39 29.03
C GLU A 79 -8.30 26.14 27.52
N VAL A 80 -7.90 27.17 26.77
CA VAL A 80 -7.62 27.06 25.33
C VAL A 80 -6.49 26.06 25.04
N MET A 81 -5.41 26.07 25.84
CA MET A 81 -4.29 25.15 25.65
C MET A 81 -4.70 23.70 25.90
N ARG A 82 -5.47 23.45 26.96
CA ARG A 82 -6.02 22.12 27.29
C ARG A 82 -6.94 21.61 26.18
N ALA A 83 -7.82 22.46 25.67
CA ALA A 83 -8.68 22.14 24.53
C ALA A 83 -7.87 21.78 23.27
N ALA A 84 -6.68 22.39 23.10
CA ALA A 84 -5.73 22.04 22.03
C ALA A 84 -4.84 20.82 22.34
N GLY A 85 -5.10 20.10 23.44
CA GLY A 85 -4.44 18.83 23.79
C GLY A 85 -3.08 18.98 24.48
N VAL A 86 -2.78 20.14 25.08
CA VAL A 86 -1.53 20.38 25.81
C VAL A 86 -1.80 21.04 27.17
N GLU A 87 -1.02 20.66 28.18
CA GLU A 87 -1.12 21.21 29.53
C GLU A 87 0.05 22.16 29.79
N PRO A 88 -0.19 23.45 30.03
CA PRO A 88 0.86 24.39 30.44
C PRO A 88 1.50 24.00 31.77
N LEU A 89 2.83 24.12 31.86
CA LEU A 89 3.61 23.76 33.06
C LEU A 89 4.13 24.98 33.83
N VAL A 90 4.00 26.17 33.26
CA VAL A 90 4.49 27.44 33.81
C VAL A 90 3.44 28.53 33.66
N ALA A 91 3.61 29.65 34.35
CA ALA A 91 2.70 30.79 34.25
C ALA A 91 2.59 31.36 32.82
N PHE A 92 1.43 31.91 32.49
CA PHE A 92 1.17 32.50 31.17
C PHE A 92 1.91 33.83 31.01
N ALA A 93 2.83 33.88 30.06
CA ALA A 93 3.66 35.08 29.80
C ALA A 93 3.14 35.98 28.67
N GLY A 94 2.18 35.50 27.86
CA GLY A 94 1.62 36.26 26.73
C GLY A 94 1.23 35.38 25.54
N VAL A 95 0.43 35.93 24.63
CA VAL A 95 -0.23 35.18 23.54
C VAL A 95 0.77 34.56 22.56
N ASP A 96 1.79 35.32 22.14
CA ASP A 96 2.78 34.91 21.14
C ASP A 96 4.13 34.49 21.74
N VAL A 97 4.16 34.22 23.04
CA VAL A 97 5.35 33.74 23.75
C VAL A 97 5.34 32.22 23.76
N PRO A 98 6.45 31.53 23.42
CA PRO A 98 6.56 30.08 23.55
C PRO A 98 6.25 29.63 24.97
N TRP A 99 5.19 28.85 25.15
CA TRP A 99 4.69 28.48 26.46
C TRP A 99 4.98 27.00 26.75
N ARG A 100 5.82 26.74 27.76
CA ARG A 100 6.24 25.38 28.11
C ARG A 100 5.03 24.53 28.54
N CYS A 101 4.78 23.45 27.80
CA CYS A 101 3.65 22.56 28.01
C CYS A 101 4.08 21.09 27.98
N ARG A 102 3.26 20.20 28.55
CA ARG A 102 3.29 18.75 28.26
C ARG A 102 2.15 18.40 27.29
N CYS A 103 2.38 17.44 26.41
CA CYS A 103 1.30 16.92 25.56
C CYS A 103 0.40 15.99 26.40
N LEU A 104 -0.92 16.06 26.19
CA LEU A 104 -1.88 15.20 26.89
C LEU A 104 -2.14 13.87 26.17
N ASN A 105 -1.64 13.69 24.95
CA ASN A 105 -1.80 12.45 24.18
C ASN A 105 -0.82 11.37 24.67
N ALA A 106 -1.34 10.29 25.23
CA ALA A 106 -0.56 9.14 25.71
C ALA A 106 0.23 8.41 24.60
N LEU A 107 -0.20 8.53 23.34
CA LEU A 107 0.48 7.98 22.16
C LEU A 107 1.13 9.08 21.31
N CYS A 108 1.52 10.19 21.94
CA CYS A 108 2.20 11.28 21.25
C CYS A 108 3.46 10.77 20.52
N PRO A 109 3.63 11.08 19.22
CA PRO A 109 4.88 10.75 18.50
C PRO A 109 6.14 11.41 19.08
N GLY A 110 5.95 12.45 19.91
CA GLY A 110 7.00 13.11 20.69
C GLY A 110 7.43 12.34 21.94
N LEU A 111 6.73 11.29 22.36
CA LEU A 111 7.20 10.37 23.40
C LEU A 111 8.30 9.46 22.86
N TRP A 112 9.33 9.25 23.67
CA TRP A 112 10.46 8.37 23.38
C TRP A 112 10.88 7.66 24.66
N MET A 113 10.81 6.33 24.69
CA MET A 113 11.18 5.53 25.86
C MET A 113 10.54 5.99 27.18
N GLY A 114 9.31 6.52 27.12
CA GLY A 114 8.60 7.09 28.28
C GLY A 114 8.85 8.57 28.53
N ASP A 115 9.88 9.18 27.95
CA ASP A 115 10.19 10.59 28.12
C ASP A 115 9.35 11.48 27.19
N PRO A 116 8.58 12.45 27.70
CA PRO A 116 7.85 13.41 26.87
C PRO A 116 8.78 14.48 26.29
N ALA A 117 8.52 14.88 25.04
CA ALA A 117 9.26 15.98 24.43
C ALA A 117 8.90 17.34 25.06
N ASP A 118 9.90 18.22 25.20
CA ASP A 118 9.69 19.63 25.59
C ASP A 118 9.01 20.38 24.43
N ILE A 119 7.72 20.69 24.60
CA ILE A 119 6.93 21.45 23.63
C ILE A 119 6.64 22.85 24.17
N ARG A 120 6.74 23.84 23.27
CA ARG A 120 6.54 25.25 23.61
C ARG A 120 5.62 25.94 22.60
N PRO A 121 4.37 25.47 22.43
CA PRO A 121 3.42 26.12 21.53
C PRO A 121 3.09 27.53 22.03
N ARG A 122 2.69 28.41 21.10
CA ARG A 122 2.12 29.72 21.44
C ARG A 122 0.61 29.60 21.58
N LEU A 123 -0.02 30.50 22.33
CA LEU A 123 -1.47 30.51 22.47
C LEU A 123 -2.16 30.84 21.15
N SER A 124 -1.56 31.70 20.32
CA SER A 124 -2.02 31.97 18.96
C SER A 124 -2.02 30.72 18.08
N ASP A 125 -0.96 29.91 18.11
CA ASP A 125 -0.88 28.65 17.38
C ASP A 125 -1.91 27.64 17.87
N ALA A 126 -2.12 27.56 19.20
CA ALA A 126 -3.13 26.69 19.79
C ALA A 126 -4.56 27.07 19.35
N ARG A 127 -4.86 28.37 19.26
CA ARG A 127 -6.14 28.88 18.74
C ARG A 127 -6.35 28.54 17.26
N ALA A 128 -5.28 28.52 16.47
CA ALA A 128 -5.35 28.22 15.04
C ALA A 128 -5.30 26.70 14.73
N SER A 129 -4.87 25.89 15.69
CA SER A 129 -4.68 24.46 15.52
C SER A 129 -6.01 23.71 15.33
N ARG A 130 -6.07 22.85 14.30
CA ARG A 130 -7.21 21.94 14.07
C ARG A 130 -7.01 20.52 14.63
N ILE A 131 -5.78 20.18 15.03
CA ILE A 131 -5.41 18.82 15.46
C ILE A 131 -4.92 18.85 16.90
N SER A 132 -3.78 19.50 17.15
CA SER A 132 -3.23 19.70 18.48
C SER A 132 -2.16 20.79 18.45
N ALA A 133 -2.03 21.54 19.55
CA ALA A 133 -0.92 22.47 19.74
C ALA A 133 0.44 21.76 19.85
N CYS A 134 0.46 20.45 20.11
CA CYS A 134 1.69 19.67 20.08
C CYS A 134 2.19 19.47 18.63
N LYS A 135 3.34 20.05 18.29
CA LYS A 135 3.98 19.95 16.96
C LYS A 135 4.20 18.52 16.46
N TYR A 136 4.35 17.55 17.36
CA TYR A 136 4.52 16.13 17.01
C TYR A 136 3.17 15.46 16.69
N CYS A 137 2.12 15.72 17.48
CA CYS A 137 0.76 15.25 17.19
C CYS A 137 0.20 15.88 15.91
N ALA A 138 0.52 17.14 15.66
CA ALA A 138 0.19 17.84 14.42
C ALA A 138 1.04 17.40 13.20
N ARG A 139 2.00 16.48 13.39
CA ARG A 139 2.92 15.98 12.34
C ARG A 139 3.73 17.09 11.65
N ILE A 140 3.97 18.20 12.34
CA ILE A 140 4.79 19.32 11.87
C ILE A 140 6.27 19.02 12.10
N ALA A 141 6.59 18.32 13.20
CA ALA A 141 7.96 17.98 13.56
C ALA A 141 8.09 16.49 13.89
N VAL A 142 9.30 15.96 13.67
CA VAL A 142 9.72 14.64 14.12
C VAL A 142 10.73 14.82 15.25
N ARG A 143 10.66 13.96 16.26
CA ARG A 143 11.60 13.97 17.37
C ARG A 143 12.98 13.49 16.89
N PRO A 144 14.10 14.18 17.22
CA PRO A 144 15.44 13.84 16.70
C PRO A 144 15.82 12.37 16.86
N GLU A 145 15.55 11.78 18.02
CA GLU A 145 15.88 10.38 18.31
C GLU A 145 15.09 9.42 17.40
N ARG A 146 13.79 9.69 17.21
CA ARG A 146 12.94 8.94 16.29
C ARG A 146 13.37 9.12 14.83
N ALA A 147 13.82 10.32 14.45
CA ALA A 147 14.34 10.57 13.13
C ALA A 147 15.61 9.75 12.86
N ALA A 148 16.51 9.68 13.84
CA ALA A 148 17.73 8.88 13.75
C ALA A 148 17.42 7.38 13.67
N GLN A 149 16.52 6.86 14.51
CA GLN A 149 16.08 5.46 14.41
C GLN A 149 15.50 5.14 13.04
N GLY A 150 14.62 5.99 12.50
CA GLY A 150 14.06 5.78 11.17
C GLY A 150 15.12 5.75 10.06
N MET A 151 16.19 6.54 10.19
CA MET A 151 17.32 6.49 9.24
C MET A 151 18.07 5.17 9.32
N VAL A 152 18.36 4.68 10.54
CA VAL A 152 19.03 3.40 10.81
C VAL A 152 18.21 2.24 10.23
N GLU A 153 16.89 2.22 10.49
CA GLU A 153 15.96 1.26 9.88
C GLU A 153 15.92 1.36 8.34
N GLY A 154 16.16 2.57 7.81
CA GLY A 154 16.35 2.85 6.38
C GLY A 154 17.73 2.45 5.82
N GLY A 155 18.61 1.85 6.64
CA GLY A 155 19.92 1.34 6.25
C GLY A 155 21.05 2.36 6.24
N VAL A 156 20.88 3.51 6.89
CA VAL A 156 21.90 4.57 7.00
C VAL A 156 21.96 5.13 8.43
N GLU A 157 23.14 5.22 9.01
CA GLU A 157 23.33 5.72 10.37
C GLU A 157 23.80 7.19 10.35
N PRO A 158 23.07 8.13 10.98
CA PRO A 158 23.47 9.53 11.02
C PRO A 158 24.73 9.78 11.85
N LEU A 159 25.62 10.65 11.34
CA LEU A 159 26.89 11.03 12.00
C LEU A 159 26.83 12.38 12.71
N GLU A 160 25.73 13.13 12.52
CA GLU A 160 25.51 14.44 13.13
C GLU A 160 24.06 14.57 13.63
N GLY A 161 23.77 15.60 14.44
CA GLY A 161 22.44 15.83 14.97
C GLY A 161 21.38 16.16 13.90
N TYR A 162 20.14 15.72 14.13
CA TYR A 162 19.00 15.98 13.24
C TYR A 162 18.65 17.47 13.17
N LYS A 163 18.58 18.01 11.94
CA LYS A 163 18.23 19.42 11.68
C LYS A 163 16.77 19.55 11.21
N SER A 164 16.44 18.92 10.09
CA SER A 164 15.09 18.96 9.51
C SER A 164 14.84 17.77 8.58
N ALA A 165 13.59 17.55 8.18
CA ALA A 165 13.23 16.47 7.28
C ALA A 165 13.85 16.61 5.87
N TRP A 166 14.13 17.84 5.44
CA TRP A 166 14.52 18.18 4.07
C TRP A 166 15.99 18.56 3.92
N SER A 167 16.68 18.81 5.03
CA SER A 167 18.10 19.12 5.02
C SER A 167 18.92 17.86 4.73
N PRO A 168 20.01 17.96 3.92
CA PRO A 168 20.98 16.89 3.80
C PRO A 168 21.54 16.53 5.19
N TRP A 169 21.66 15.23 5.46
CA TRP A 169 22.07 14.72 6.74
C TRP A 169 23.24 13.75 6.56
N ARG A 170 24.43 14.10 7.05
CA ARG A 170 25.62 13.24 6.94
C ARG A 170 25.38 11.90 7.65
N CYS A 171 25.54 10.81 6.91
CA CYS A 171 25.34 9.44 7.39
C CYS A 171 26.45 8.51 6.91
N VAL A 172 26.57 7.34 7.54
CA VAL A 172 27.28 6.18 7.01
C VAL A 172 26.27 5.13 6.53
N CYS A 173 26.57 4.44 5.43
CA CYS A 173 25.72 3.36 4.94
C CYS A 173 25.99 2.06 5.70
N LEU A 174 24.97 1.48 6.33
CA LEU A 174 25.10 0.22 7.07
C LEU A 174 25.28 -1.02 6.19
N ARG A 175 25.23 -0.87 4.85
CA ARG A 175 25.41 -1.96 3.89
C ARG A 175 26.76 -1.94 3.17
N CYS A 176 27.27 -0.75 2.84
CA CYS A 176 28.51 -0.60 2.06
C CYS A 176 29.54 0.30 2.75
N GLU A 177 29.29 0.69 3.99
CA GLU A 177 30.19 1.45 4.87
C GLU A 177 30.62 2.84 4.35
N ALA A 178 30.05 3.28 3.23
CA ALA A 178 30.30 4.62 2.69
C ALA A 178 29.82 5.72 3.66
N ASP A 179 30.71 6.65 4.00
CA ASP A 179 30.52 7.77 4.93
C ASP A 179 30.36 9.14 4.23
N ASP A 180 30.42 9.15 2.90
CA ASP A 180 30.29 10.34 2.04
C ASP A 180 28.85 10.59 1.58
N ILE A 181 27.86 10.02 2.29
CA ILE A 181 26.44 10.10 1.94
C ILE A 181 25.72 11.18 2.76
N THR A 182 24.84 11.92 2.09
CA THR A 182 24.05 12.99 2.70
C THR A 182 22.57 12.89 2.33
N PRO A 183 21.89 11.76 2.64
CA PRO A 183 20.47 11.63 2.38
C PRO A 183 19.64 12.63 3.20
N THR A 184 18.38 12.81 2.81
CA THR A 184 17.40 13.55 3.62
C THR A 184 16.46 12.56 4.32
N TYR A 185 16.02 12.88 5.53
CA TYR A 185 15.05 12.06 6.25
C TYR A 185 13.76 11.86 5.43
N ALA A 186 13.31 12.89 4.72
CA ALA A 186 12.16 12.81 3.83
C ALA A 186 12.34 11.76 2.73
N ASN A 187 13.52 11.65 2.09
CA ASN A 187 13.74 10.66 1.04
C ASN A 187 13.85 9.23 1.58
N VAL A 188 14.52 9.06 2.72
CA VAL A 188 14.78 7.74 3.30
C VAL A 188 13.54 7.19 3.99
N VAL A 189 12.98 7.94 4.94
CA VAL A 189 11.95 7.44 5.85
C VAL A 189 10.55 7.70 5.30
N LEU A 190 10.27 8.90 4.80
CA LEU A 190 8.94 9.22 4.26
C LEU A 190 8.75 8.67 2.84
N GLY A 191 9.76 8.82 1.98
CA GLY A 191 9.72 8.42 0.57
C GLY A 191 10.16 6.98 0.29
N ARG A 192 10.78 6.29 1.27
CA ARG A 192 11.29 4.91 1.15
C ARG A 192 12.21 4.67 -0.07
N GLN A 193 12.97 5.70 -0.49
CA GLN A 193 13.81 5.63 -1.69
C GLN A 193 15.23 5.10 -1.41
N GLY A 194 15.57 4.87 -0.14
CA GLY A 194 16.91 4.47 0.31
C GLY A 194 17.86 5.66 0.49
N GLY A 195 18.80 5.55 1.45
CA GLY A 195 19.68 6.67 1.84
C GLY A 195 21.06 6.67 1.18
N CYS A 196 21.50 5.56 0.62
CA CYS A 196 22.84 5.45 0.05
C CYS A 196 22.84 5.58 -1.47
N LYS A 197 23.54 6.61 -1.97
CA LYS A 197 23.75 6.87 -3.41
C LYS A 197 24.48 5.74 -4.13
N HIS A 198 25.32 4.98 -3.42
CA HIS A 198 26.10 3.84 -3.95
C HIS A 198 25.26 2.56 -4.05
N CYS A 199 24.37 2.31 -3.10
CA CYS A 199 23.46 1.16 -3.12
C CYS A 199 22.28 1.37 -4.07
N GLY A 200 21.80 2.62 -4.22
CA GLY A 200 20.69 3.00 -5.10
C GLY A 200 21.06 3.12 -6.59
N GLY A 201 22.33 2.89 -6.95
CA GLY A 201 22.79 2.87 -8.35
C GLY A 201 22.90 4.24 -9.03
N LYS A 202 22.94 5.35 -8.27
CA LYS A 202 23.05 6.71 -8.83
C LYS A 202 24.49 7.23 -8.94
N LEU A 203 25.47 6.64 -8.25
CA LEU A 203 26.91 6.97 -8.40
C LEU A 203 27.74 5.74 -8.79
N ARG A 204 28.76 5.96 -9.62
CA ARG A 204 29.65 4.96 -10.24
C ARG A 204 30.35 4.12 -9.18
N VAL A 205 29.99 2.84 -9.06
CA VAL A 205 30.77 1.85 -8.28
C VAL A 205 32.19 1.84 -8.86
N PRO A 206 33.24 1.98 -8.03
CA PRO A 206 34.62 1.81 -8.49
C PRO A 206 34.78 0.48 -9.21
N GLU A 207 35.42 0.51 -10.38
CA GLU A 207 35.48 -0.67 -11.25
C GLU A 207 36.13 -1.88 -10.55
N GLN A 208 37.18 -1.64 -9.77
CA GLN A 208 37.83 -2.69 -8.97
C GLN A 208 36.87 -3.37 -7.99
N GLN A 209 36.00 -2.60 -7.32
CA GLN A 209 35.00 -3.14 -6.41
C GLN A 209 33.98 -4.00 -7.18
N ALA A 210 33.45 -3.48 -8.29
CA ALA A 210 32.50 -4.21 -9.13
C ALA A 210 33.09 -5.55 -9.63
N VAL A 211 34.36 -5.55 -10.05
CA VAL A 211 35.07 -6.74 -10.52
C VAL A 211 35.20 -7.76 -9.39
N SER A 212 35.59 -7.32 -8.19
CA SER A 212 35.72 -8.21 -7.03
C SER A 212 34.39 -8.88 -6.66
N GLU A 213 33.30 -8.12 -6.64
CA GLU A 213 31.96 -8.63 -6.30
C GLU A 213 31.46 -9.67 -7.32
N VAL A 214 31.64 -9.42 -8.62
CA VAL A 214 31.15 -10.36 -9.64
C VAL A 214 32.00 -11.62 -9.74
N ARG A 215 33.32 -11.51 -9.46
CA ARG A 215 34.22 -12.67 -9.31
C ARG A 215 33.82 -13.52 -8.10
N ALA A 216 33.52 -12.91 -6.97
CA ALA A 216 33.01 -13.62 -5.79
C ALA A 216 31.67 -14.33 -6.08
N ALA A 217 30.88 -13.82 -7.03
CA ALA A 217 29.66 -14.46 -7.52
C ALA A 217 29.88 -15.51 -8.63
N GLY A 218 31.13 -15.90 -8.92
CA GLY A 218 31.48 -16.98 -9.85
C GLY A 218 31.50 -16.55 -11.33
N ALA A 219 31.76 -15.27 -11.62
CA ALA A 219 31.84 -14.76 -12.98
C ALA A 219 33.07 -13.87 -13.21
N GLU A 220 33.76 -14.05 -14.34
CA GLU A 220 34.92 -13.26 -14.75
C GLU A 220 34.49 -12.19 -15.76
N PRO A 221 34.66 -10.89 -15.49
CA PRO A 221 34.38 -9.82 -16.45
C PRO A 221 35.16 -9.97 -17.76
N LEU A 222 34.49 -9.78 -18.89
CA LEU A 222 35.11 -9.77 -20.22
C LEU A 222 35.16 -8.37 -20.85
N GLU A 223 34.56 -7.38 -20.18
CA GLU A 223 34.51 -5.98 -20.61
C GLU A 223 34.58 -5.05 -19.39
N ALA A 224 34.91 -3.78 -19.64
CA ALA A 224 34.92 -2.74 -18.62
C ALA A 224 33.54 -2.60 -17.96
N TYR A 225 33.52 -2.27 -16.67
CA TYR A 225 32.28 -2.25 -15.88
C TYR A 225 31.23 -1.24 -16.44
N PRO A 226 30.07 -1.71 -16.96
CA PRO A 226 29.11 -0.85 -17.65
C PRO A 226 28.10 -0.15 -16.71
N GLY A 227 28.13 -0.47 -15.40
CA GLY A 227 27.24 0.09 -14.38
C GLY A 227 26.29 -0.92 -13.73
N VAL A 228 25.77 -0.56 -12.55
CA VAL A 228 25.11 -1.50 -11.60
C VAL A 228 23.95 -2.29 -12.22
N ASN A 229 23.12 -1.62 -13.02
CA ASN A 229 21.90 -2.20 -13.57
C ASN A 229 22.01 -2.57 -15.06
N LYS A 230 23.21 -2.43 -15.65
CA LYS A 230 23.49 -2.84 -17.02
C LYS A 230 23.86 -4.31 -17.05
N ARG A 231 23.63 -4.94 -18.22
CA ARG A 231 24.07 -6.30 -18.50
C ARG A 231 25.58 -6.26 -18.69
N TRP A 232 26.32 -6.95 -17.83
CA TRP A 232 27.77 -6.95 -17.85
C TRP A 232 28.28 -8.25 -18.45
N LYS A 233 28.96 -8.17 -19.60
CA LYS A 233 29.51 -9.35 -20.27
C LYS A 233 30.59 -10.00 -19.41
N CYS A 234 30.32 -11.22 -18.95
CA CYS A 234 31.22 -12.02 -18.13
C CYS A 234 31.32 -13.45 -18.66
N ARG A 235 32.34 -14.19 -18.25
CA ARG A 235 32.45 -15.64 -18.41
C ARG A 235 32.10 -16.32 -17.09
N CYS A 236 31.23 -17.33 -17.12
CA CYS A 236 30.94 -18.13 -15.93
C CYS A 236 32.17 -18.99 -15.55
N LEU A 237 32.52 -18.98 -14.26
CA LEU A 237 33.65 -19.75 -13.71
C LEU A 237 33.27 -21.18 -13.29
N ALA A 238 31.98 -21.53 -13.25
CA ALA A 238 31.54 -22.89 -12.94
C ALA A 238 32.03 -23.87 -14.01
N ALA A 239 32.70 -24.95 -13.58
CA ALA A 239 33.31 -25.94 -14.46
C ALA A 239 32.26 -26.79 -15.21
N ASP A 240 31.14 -27.05 -14.56
CA ASP A 240 29.99 -27.84 -14.95
C ASP A 240 28.77 -26.97 -15.34
N CYS A 241 29.01 -25.72 -15.74
CA CYS A 241 27.96 -24.79 -16.11
C CYS A 241 27.03 -25.40 -17.19
N PRO A 242 25.72 -25.56 -16.92
CA PRO A 242 24.75 -26.11 -17.89
C PRO A 242 24.33 -25.08 -18.96
N GLY A 243 25.11 -24.01 -19.11
CA GLY A 243 24.86 -22.91 -20.03
C GLY A 243 25.51 -23.11 -21.41
N PRO A 244 25.60 -22.05 -22.23
CA PRO A 244 26.22 -22.12 -23.54
C PRO A 244 27.70 -22.54 -23.45
N ALA A 245 28.19 -23.20 -24.50
CA ALA A 245 29.55 -23.77 -24.55
C ALA A 245 30.66 -22.73 -24.33
N ASP A 246 30.46 -21.48 -24.76
CA ASP A 246 31.38 -20.36 -24.57
C ASP A 246 31.36 -19.78 -23.14
N ARG A 247 30.38 -20.21 -22.33
CA ARG A 247 30.11 -19.77 -20.94
C ARG A 247 29.93 -18.26 -20.81
N ILE A 248 29.54 -17.57 -21.90
CA ILE A 248 29.33 -16.13 -21.87
C ILE A 248 27.96 -15.83 -21.25
N ILE A 249 27.99 -15.05 -20.18
CA ILE A 249 26.84 -14.66 -19.38
C ILE A 249 26.76 -13.14 -19.26
N TYR A 250 25.58 -12.65 -18.85
CA TYR A 250 25.29 -11.22 -18.76
C TYR A 250 24.63 -10.86 -17.42
N PRO A 251 25.31 -11.09 -16.28
CA PRO A 251 24.82 -10.69 -14.97
C PRO A 251 24.60 -9.18 -14.88
N ARG A 252 23.86 -8.78 -13.85
CA ARG A 252 23.72 -7.38 -13.43
C ARG A 252 24.21 -7.28 -12.00
N LEU A 253 25.18 -6.40 -11.72
CA LEU A 253 25.76 -6.29 -10.38
C LEU A 253 24.70 -5.99 -9.31
N GLY A 254 23.71 -5.17 -9.64
CA GLY A 254 22.60 -4.86 -8.73
C GLY A 254 21.76 -6.08 -8.32
N TRP A 255 21.71 -7.13 -9.15
CA TRP A 255 21.02 -8.39 -8.80
C TRP A 255 21.91 -9.29 -7.96
N VAL A 256 23.21 -9.35 -8.28
CA VAL A 256 24.22 -10.06 -7.48
C VAL A 256 24.25 -9.54 -6.05
N ARG A 257 24.22 -8.21 -5.86
CA ARG A 257 24.11 -7.55 -4.55
C ARG A 257 22.82 -7.88 -3.78
N ARG A 258 21.79 -8.39 -4.45
CA ARG A 258 20.54 -8.87 -3.81
C ARG A 258 20.55 -10.38 -3.55
N GLY A 259 21.69 -11.05 -3.75
CA GLY A 259 21.86 -12.48 -3.51
C GLY A 259 21.57 -13.37 -4.72
N ALA A 260 21.40 -12.82 -5.93
CA ALA A 260 21.27 -13.65 -7.13
C ALA A 260 22.62 -14.21 -7.57
N GLN A 261 22.66 -15.47 -8.01
CA GLN A 261 23.84 -16.00 -8.71
C GLN A 261 24.09 -15.25 -10.03
N ALA A 262 25.36 -15.09 -10.40
CA ALA A 262 25.73 -14.37 -11.62
C ALA A 262 25.30 -15.13 -12.90
N CYS A 263 25.41 -16.46 -12.90
CA CYS A 263 25.01 -17.30 -14.01
C CYS A 263 23.56 -17.79 -13.84
N LYS A 264 22.67 -17.37 -14.73
CA LYS A 264 21.25 -17.79 -14.72
C LYS A 264 21.04 -19.30 -15.00
N TRP A 265 21.99 -19.96 -15.65
CA TRP A 265 21.94 -21.41 -15.91
C TRP A 265 22.35 -22.20 -14.66
N CYS A 266 23.44 -21.81 -13.99
CA CYS A 266 23.81 -22.36 -12.69
C CYS A 266 22.71 -22.12 -11.63
N ALA A 267 22.00 -21.00 -11.73
CA ALA A 267 20.84 -20.70 -10.89
C ALA A 267 19.58 -21.51 -11.22
N GLY A 268 19.60 -22.34 -12.27
CA GLY A 268 18.43 -23.11 -12.73
C GLY A 268 17.30 -22.27 -13.31
N VAL A 269 17.53 -20.99 -13.61
CA VAL A 269 16.52 -20.07 -14.17
C VAL A 269 16.28 -20.32 -15.66
N VAL A 270 17.32 -20.76 -16.37
CA VAL A 270 17.24 -21.15 -17.78
C VAL A 270 17.77 -22.56 -17.90
N ILE A 271 16.92 -23.45 -18.42
CA ILE A 271 17.24 -24.85 -18.69
C ILE A 271 17.33 -25.07 -20.19
N ASP A 272 18.28 -25.90 -20.59
CA ASP A 272 18.45 -26.35 -21.97
C ASP A 272 17.22 -27.15 -22.45
N PRO A 273 16.73 -26.99 -23.69
CA PRO A 273 15.58 -27.73 -24.21
C PRO A 273 15.71 -29.25 -24.16
N LEU A 274 16.91 -29.82 -24.32
CA LEU A 274 17.12 -31.28 -24.23
C LEU A 274 17.05 -31.72 -22.77
N ALA A 275 17.70 -30.98 -21.86
CA ALA A 275 17.58 -31.24 -20.43
C ALA A 275 16.14 -31.12 -19.92
N ALA A 276 15.38 -30.14 -20.43
CA ALA A 276 13.95 -30.00 -20.15
C ALA A 276 13.16 -31.22 -20.63
N ARG A 277 13.46 -31.74 -21.83
CA ARG A 277 12.81 -32.94 -22.38
C ARG A 277 13.12 -34.17 -21.53
N ASP A 278 14.36 -34.36 -21.13
CA ASP A 278 14.78 -35.51 -20.32
C ASP A 278 14.10 -35.53 -18.95
N ILE A 279 13.90 -34.36 -18.33
CA ILE A 279 13.13 -34.25 -17.08
C ILE A 279 11.69 -34.70 -17.28
N MET A 280 11.01 -34.25 -18.35
CA MET A 280 9.61 -34.64 -18.62
C MET A 280 9.48 -36.15 -18.79
N ILE A 281 10.43 -36.77 -19.49
CA ILE A 281 10.44 -38.21 -19.76
C ILE A 281 10.76 -38.99 -18.48
N SER A 282 11.88 -38.67 -17.83
CA SER A 282 12.42 -39.45 -16.71
C SER A 282 11.66 -39.27 -15.39
N GLN A 283 11.20 -38.04 -15.10
CA GLN A 283 10.56 -37.74 -13.81
C GLN A 283 9.03 -37.82 -13.85
N ALA A 284 8.40 -37.46 -14.99
CA ALA A 284 6.94 -37.41 -15.10
C ALA A 284 6.35 -38.53 -15.98
N GLY A 285 7.18 -39.29 -16.71
CA GLY A 285 6.69 -40.29 -17.65
C GLY A 285 5.97 -39.67 -18.86
N LEU A 286 6.31 -38.43 -19.22
CA LEU A 286 5.64 -37.64 -20.24
C LEU A 286 6.58 -37.37 -21.42
N MET A 287 6.17 -37.76 -22.63
CA MET A 287 6.94 -37.53 -23.86
C MET A 287 6.50 -36.23 -24.53
N PRO A 288 7.34 -35.17 -24.57
CA PRO A 288 7.00 -33.94 -25.28
C PRO A 288 6.71 -34.16 -26.76
N GLN A 289 5.70 -33.47 -27.28
CA GLN A 289 5.25 -33.59 -28.68
C GLN A 289 5.60 -32.34 -29.51
N GLU A 290 6.16 -31.31 -28.88
CA GLU A 290 6.50 -30.03 -29.49
C GLU A 290 7.79 -29.46 -28.87
N PRO A 291 8.47 -28.50 -29.54
CA PRO A 291 9.65 -27.84 -28.99
C PRO A 291 9.39 -27.21 -27.62
N TYR A 292 10.42 -27.17 -26.77
CA TYR A 292 10.30 -26.66 -25.40
C TYR A 292 9.82 -25.20 -25.36
N PRO A 293 8.62 -24.91 -24.80
CA PRO A 293 8.03 -23.57 -24.83
C PRO A 293 8.52 -22.65 -23.70
N GLY A 294 9.18 -23.20 -22.67
CA GLY A 294 9.64 -22.47 -21.49
C GLY A 294 9.10 -23.03 -20.17
N VAL A 295 9.73 -22.66 -19.04
CA VAL A 295 9.52 -23.33 -17.73
C VAL A 295 8.07 -23.21 -17.23
N ARG A 296 7.43 -22.07 -17.48
CA ARG A 296 6.08 -21.75 -16.99
C ARG A 296 4.98 -21.95 -18.03
N GLU A 297 5.36 -22.27 -19.26
CA GLU A 297 4.43 -22.48 -20.35
C GLU A 297 3.89 -23.92 -20.30
N ARG A 298 2.64 -24.08 -20.74
CA ARG A 298 2.02 -25.41 -20.86
C ARG A 298 2.67 -26.14 -22.03
N TRP A 299 3.19 -27.33 -21.78
CA TRP A 299 3.94 -28.12 -22.76
C TRP A 299 3.16 -29.35 -23.16
N LYS A 300 2.77 -29.46 -24.43
CA LYS A 300 2.02 -30.61 -24.96
C LYS A 300 2.86 -31.88 -24.88
N CYS A 301 2.42 -32.82 -24.07
CA CYS A 301 3.09 -34.10 -23.86
C CYS A 301 2.12 -35.28 -24.02
N ARG A 302 2.64 -36.42 -24.47
CA ARG A 302 1.93 -37.70 -24.45
C ARG A 302 2.35 -38.50 -23.23
N CYS A 303 1.39 -38.95 -22.42
CA CYS A 303 1.68 -39.85 -21.31
C CYS A 303 2.17 -41.20 -21.82
N MET A 304 3.29 -41.69 -21.30
CA MET A 304 3.83 -43.00 -21.71
C MET A 304 3.05 -44.17 -21.10
N ASN A 305 2.29 -43.94 -20.02
CA ASN A 305 1.46 -44.96 -19.37
C ASN A 305 0.07 -45.10 -20.03
N CYS A 306 -0.73 -44.02 -20.04
CA CYS A 306 -2.12 -44.06 -20.53
C CYS A 306 -2.32 -43.49 -21.95
N GLN A 307 -1.24 -43.06 -22.63
CA GLN A 307 -1.27 -42.47 -23.98
C GLN A 307 -2.06 -41.16 -24.15
N SER A 308 -2.69 -40.64 -23.09
CA SER A 308 -3.42 -39.36 -23.11
C SER A 308 -2.49 -38.17 -23.38
N ILE A 309 -3.01 -37.17 -24.08
CA ILE A 309 -2.32 -35.89 -24.28
C ILE A 309 -2.60 -34.97 -23.09
N VAL A 310 -1.53 -34.50 -22.44
CA VAL A 310 -1.59 -33.61 -21.28
C VAL A 310 -0.73 -32.36 -21.50
N HIS A 311 -1.00 -31.31 -20.72
CA HIS A 311 -0.36 -30.00 -20.86
C HIS A 311 0.25 -29.50 -19.52
N PRO A 312 1.18 -30.26 -18.91
CA PRO A 312 1.91 -29.83 -17.72
C PRO A 312 2.82 -28.62 -17.99
N THR A 313 3.35 -28.01 -16.94
CA THR A 313 4.47 -27.06 -17.05
C THR A 313 5.75 -27.74 -16.51
N LEU A 314 6.92 -27.43 -17.07
CA LEU A 314 8.16 -27.97 -16.54
C LEU A 314 8.41 -27.52 -15.08
N GLY A 315 8.00 -26.30 -14.75
CA GLY A 315 8.07 -25.77 -13.39
C GLY A 315 7.26 -26.61 -12.39
N SER A 316 6.07 -27.08 -12.77
CA SER A 316 5.26 -27.95 -11.90
C SER A 316 5.86 -29.34 -11.75
N VAL A 317 6.43 -29.91 -12.82
CA VAL A 317 7.15 -31.20 -12.75
C VAL A 317 8.32 -31.12 -11.77
N ASN A 318 9.19 -30.11 -11.94
CA ASN A 318 10.38 -29.92 -11.09
C ASN A 318 10.07 -29.64 -9.62
N SER A 319 8.99 -28.92 -9.32
CA SER A 319 8.70 -28.47 -7.95
C SER A 319 7.76 -29.40 -7.18
N ARG A 320 6.83 -30.08 -7.87
CA ARG A 320 5.75 -30.86 -7.24
C ARG A 320 5.72 -32.33 -7.66
N GLY A 321 6.57 -32.76 -8.58
CA GLY A 321 6.53 -34.12 -9.13
C GLY A 321 5.22 -34.41 -9.88
N THR A 322 4.54 -33.38 -10.38
CA THR A 322 3.25 -33.54 -11.08
C THR A 322 3.42 -34.38 -12.35
N GLY A 323 2.77 -35.53 -12.41
CA GLY A 323 2.75 -36.43 -13.57
C GLY A 323 1.55 -36.20 -14.50
N CYS A 324 1.16 -37.24 -15.24
CA CYS A 324 -0.04 -37.22 -16.06
C CYS A 324 -1.31 -36.99 -15.19
N SER A 325 -2.14 -36.01 -15.57
CA SER A 325 -3.41 -35.72 -14.87
C SER A 325 -4.39 -36.90 -14.90
N GLU A 326 -4.35 -37.72 -15.94
CA GLU A 326 -5.24 -38.89 -16.09
C GLU A 326 -4.75 -40.10 -15.28
N CYS A 327 -3.44 -40.19 -14.99
CA CYS A 327 -2.88 -41.27 -14.16
C CYS A 327 -2.76 -40.87 -12.67
N ALA A 328 -3.14 -39.65 -12.31
CA ALA A 328 -3.00 -39.19 -10.93
C ALA A 328 -3.98 -39.93 -10.02
N ASN A 329 -3.47 -40.64 -9.01
CA ASN A 329 -4.30 -41.27 -7.96
C ASN A 329 -4.96 -40.24 -7.02
N SER A 330 -4.61 -38.97 -7.13
CA SER A 330 -5.20 -37.84 -6.41
C SER A 330 -6.11 -37.02 -7.32
N GLY A 331 -7.38 -36.85 -6.94
CA GLY A 331 -8.35 -36.05 -7.72
C GLY A 331 -9.63 -36.83 -8.02
N PHE A 332 -10.45 -36.29 -8.92
CA PHE A 332 -11.64 -36.98 -9.42
C PHE A 332 -11.22 -38.06 -10.44
N GLN A 333 -11.53 -39.31 -10.13
CA GLN A 333 -11.16 -40.47 -10.94
C GLN A 333 -12.28 -40.79 -11.94
N ARG A 334 -12.05 -40.48 -13.22
CA ARG A 334 -13.01 -40.64 -14.33
C ARG A 334 -13.49 -42.08 -14.53
N GLY A 335 -12.67 -43.07 -14.17
CA GLY A 335 -12.96 -44.49 -14.35
C GLY A 335 -13.76 -45.13 -13.21
N ASN A 336 -13.89 -44.44 -12.07
CA ASN A 336 -14.64 -44.95 -10.92
C ASN A 336 -16.05 -44.35 -10.90
N PRO A 337 -17.01 -44.98 -10.18
CA PRO A 337 -18.30 -44.36 -9.92
C PRO A 337 -18.17 -42.93 -9.41
N GLY A 338 -18.97 -42.05 -9.98
CA GLY A 338 -19.00 -40.63 -9.68
C GLY A 338 -20.43 -40.18 -9.42
N LEU A 339 -20.58 -39.07 -8.74
CA LEU A 339 -21.84 -38.37 -8.61
C LEU A 339 -21.65 -36.91 -9.02
N LEU A 340 -22.68 -36.35 -9.63
CA LEU A 340 -22.86 -34.92 -9.84
C LEU A 340 -23.79 -34.39 -8.75
N TYR A 341 -23.51 -33.20 -8.22
CA TYR A 341 -24.29 -32.58 -7.15
C TYR A 341 -24.59 -31.11 -7.45
N LEU A 342 -25.77 -30.66 -7.01
CA LEU A 342 -26.14 -29.25 -6.95
C LEU A 342 -26.22 -28.82 -5.49
N LEU A 343 -25.44 -27.81 -5.11
CA LEU A 343 -25.46 -27.19 -3.79
C LEU A 343 -25.98 -25.76 -3.88
N THR A 344 -26.55 -25.24 -2.79
CA THR A 344 -27.02 -23.86 -2.67
C THR A 344 -26.40 -23.18 -1.46
N HIS A 345 -26.22 -21.86 -1.51
CA HIS A 345 -25.68 -21.07 -0.42
C HIS A 345 -26.54 -19.83 -0.19
N GLN A 346 -27.20 -19.75 0.97
CA GLN A 346 -28.18 -18.70 1.26
C GLN A 346 -27.54 -17.29 1.30
N ARG A 347 -26.43 -17.12 2.03
CA ARG A 347 -25.72 -15.82 2.11
C ARG A 347 -25.23 -15.30 0.76
N LEU A 348 -24.62 -16.18 -0.04
CA LEU A 348 -24.09 -15.83 -1.36
C LEU A 348 -25.17 -15.71 -2.44
N LYS A 349 -26.41 -16.15 -2.14
CA LYS A 349 -27.47 -16.35 -3.14
C LYS A 349 -26.93 -17.06 -4.39
N ALA A 350 -26.25 -18.18 -4.18
CA ALA A 350 -25.53 -18.89 -5.22
C ALA A 350 -25.89 -20.37 -5.24
N ALA A 351 -25.92 -20.96 -6.44
CA ALA A 351 -25.90 -22.39 -6.65
C ALA A 351 -24.54 -22.82 -7.20
N LYS A 352 -24.12 -24.04 -6.87
CA LYS A 352 -22.87 -24.64 -7.29
C LYS A 352 -23.13 -26.03 -7.84
N ILE A 353 -22.73 -26.25 -9.08
CA ILE A 353 -22.64 -27.59 -9.67
C ILE A 353 -21.25 -28.16 -9.37
N GLY A 354 -21.15 -29.46 -9.17
CA GLY A 354 -19.86 -30.11 -8.95
C GLY A 354 -19.93 -31.62 -9.08
N ILE A 355 -18.77 -32.25 -9.24
CA ILE A 355 -18.63 -33.71 -9.26
C ILE A 355 -17.70 -34.24 -8.17
N CYS A 356 -17.94 -35.48 -7.74
CA CYS A 356 -17.02 -36.24 -6.89
C CYS A 356 -17.17 -37.75 -7.06
N ASN A 357 -16.15 -38.54 -6.71
CA ASN A 357 -16.33 -39.99 -6.58
C ASN A 357 -17.14 -40.30 -5.30
N LEU A 358 -17.82 -41.44 -5.27
CA LEU A 358 -18.76 -41.81 -4.18
C LEU A 358 -18.10 -41.82 -2.79
N ASP A 359 -16.86 -42.32 -2.68
CA ASP A 359 -16.14 -42.47 -1.40
C ASP A 359 -15.39 -41.21 -0.95
N THR A 360 -15.87 -40.02 -1.29
CA THR A 360 -15.19 -38.76 -0.99
C THR A 360 -15.99 -37.84 -0.07
N ARG A 361 -15.31 -37.21 0.89
CA ARG A 361 -15.89 -36.19 1.79
C ARG A 361 -16.05 -34.82 1.11
N ARG A 362 -16.31 -34.77 -0.20
CA ARG A 362 -16.33 -33.50 -0.95
C ARG A 362 -17.58 -32.67 -0.64
N ILE A 363 -18.76 -33.29 -0.61
CA ILE A 363 -20.02 -32.60 -0.26
C ILE A 363 -19.98 -32.13 1.20
N GLU A 364 -19.60 -33.00 2.14
CA GLU A 364 -19.50 -32.68 3.58
C GLU A 364 -18.58 -31.47 3.85
N ARG A 365 -17.48 -31.35 3.11
CA ARG A 365 -16.58 -30.17 3.19
C ARG A 365 -17.23 -28.88 2.69
N HIS A 366 -18.10 -28.96 1.68
CA HIS A 366 -18.87 -27.80 1.24
C HIS A 366 -19.97 -27.46 2.26
N GLU A 367 -20.64 -28.47 2.84
CA GLU A 367 -21.64 -28.26 3.88
C GLU A 367 -21.05 -27.57 5.11
N GLY A 368 -19.87 -27.98 5.56
CA GLY A 368 -19.12 -27.30 6.63
C GLY A 368 -18.73 -25.84 6.32
N ARG A 369 -18.85 -25.40 5.05
CA ARG A 369 -18.62 -24.02 4.59
C ARG A 369 -19.92 -23.26 4.32
N GLY A 370 -21.07 -23.77 4.76
CA GLY A 370 -22.37 -23.11 4.64
C GLY A 370 -23.13 -23.40 3.35
N TRP A 371 -22.65 -24.36 2.54
CA TRP A 371 -23.42 -24.87 1.41
C TRP A 371 -24.48 -25.88 1.89
N GLN A 372 -25.58 -25.98 1.17
CA GLN A 372 -26.66 -26.92 1.44
C GLN A 372 -26.87 -27.80 0.21
N ARG A 373 -26.89 -29.11 0.39
CA ARG A 373 -27.15 -30.05 -0.70
C ARG A 373 -28.59 -29.91 -1.18
N HIS A 374 -28.78 -29.59 -2.46
CA HIS A 374 -30.09 -29.57 -3.10
C HIS A 374 -30.43 -30.95 -3.67
N ALA A 375 -29.54 -31.50 -4.52
CA ALA A 375 -29.75 -32.79 -5.15
C ALA A 375 -28.44 -33.42 -5.65
N THR A 376 -28.47 -34.71 -5.94
CA THR A 376 -27.36 -35.50 -6.49
C THR A 376 -27.86 -36.43 -7.59
N LEU A 377 -26.97 -36.76 -8.53
CA LEU A 377 -27.20 -37.71 -9.62
C LEU A 377 -25.98 -38.62 -9.75
N ASP A 378 -26.20 -39.93 -9.65
CA ASP A 378 -25.14 -40.93 -9.61
C ASP A 378 -24.82 -41.47 -11.02
N PHE A 379 -23.55 -41.77 -11.25
CA PHE A 379 -23.02 -42.27 -12.51
C PHE A 379 -22.14 -43.50 -12.28
N PRO A 380 -22.32 -44.58 -13.06
CA PRO A 380 -21.42 -45.74 -13.02
C PRO A 380 -19.95 -45.38 -13.31
N LEU A 381 -19.73 -44.38 -14.18
CA LEU A 381 -18.41 -43.87 -14.53
C LEU A 381 -18.35 -42.36 -14.33
N GLY A 382 -17.36 -41.89 -13.57
CA GLY A 382 -17.15 -40.47 -13.29
C GLY A 382 -16.95 -39.62 -14.54
N ARG A 383 -16.44 -40.18 -15.63
CA ARG A 383 -16.31 -39.48 -16.92
C ARG A 383 -17.66 -38.94 -17.44
N ASP A 384 -18.75 -39.64 -17.17
CA ASP A 384 -20.09 -39.26 -17.62
C ASP A 384 -20.64 -38.12 -16.74
N ALA A 385 -20.38 -38.18 -15.43
CA ALA A 385 -20.66 -37.07 -14.52
C ALA A 385 -19.89 -35.80 -14.91
N GLU A 386 -18.60 -35.93 -15.28
CA GLU A 386 -17.80 -34.79 -15.73
C GLU A 386 -18.29 -34.22 -17.07
N LEU A 387 -18.71 -35.08 -18.00
CA LEU A 387 -19.28 -34.64 -19.26
C LEU A 387 -20.54 -33.79 -19.02
N LEU A 388 -21.45 -34.27 -18.16
CA LEU A 388 -22.66 -33.53 -17.83
C LEU A 388 -22.34 -32.21 -17.10
N GLU A 389 -21.43 -32.21 -16.12
CA GLU A 389 -21.00 -30.99 -15.41
C GLU A 389 -20.51 -29.92 -16.38
N LYS A 390 -19.68 -30.30 -17.36
CA LYS A 390 -19.18 -29.39 -18.39
C LYS A 390 -20.30 -28.81 -19.25
N GLN A 391 -21.28 -29.61 -19.64
CA GLN A 391 -22.42 -29.14 -20.44
C GLN A 391 -23.32 -28.20 -19.64
N VAL A 392 -23.59 -28.52 -18.37
CA VAL A 392 -24.34 -27.65 -17.46
C VAL A 392 -23.63 -26.30 -17.30
N LEU A 393 -22.31 -26.30 -17.09
CA LEU A 393 -21.55 -25.07 -16.99
C LEU A 393 -21.55 -24.28 -18.31
N ALA A 394 -21.39 -24.96 -19.45
CA ALA A 394 -21.46 -24.31 -20.76
C ALA A 394 -22.82 -23.62 -20.97
N GLU A 395 -23.91 -24.31 -20.64
CA GLU A 395 -25.28 -23.79 -20.70
C GLU A 395 -25.47 -22.57 -19.78
N TRP A 396 -25.03 -22.67 -18.52
CA TRP A 396 -25.09 -21.53 -17.58
C TRP A 396 -24.35 -20.31 -18.13
N ARG A 397 -23.20 -20.50 -18.78
CA ARG A 397 -22.46 -19.39 -19.40
C ARG A 397 -23.11 -18.87 -20.67
N ALA A 398 -23.74 -19.73 -21.47
CA ALA A 398 -24.49 -19.34 -22.67
C ALA A 398 -25.70 -18.46 -22.32
N GLN A 399 -26.38 -18.76 -21.21
CA GLN A 399 -27.47 -17.94 -20.65
C GLN A 399 -26.98 -16.65 -19.98
N GLY A 400 -25.68 -16.39 -19.98
CA GLY A 400 -25.08 -15.18 -19.41
C GLY A 400 -24.98 -15.19 -17.88
N TRP A 401 -25.30 -16.30 -17.22
CA TRP A 401 -25.14 -16.41 -15.79
C TRP A 401 -23.65 -16.47 -15.45
N ARG A 402 -23.19 -15.56 -14.59
CA ARG A 402 -21.77 -15.42 -14.24
C ARG A 402 -21.45 -16.12 -12.93
N PRO A 403 -20.21 -16.59 -12.72
CA PRO A 403 -19.84 -17.15 -11.44
C PRO A 403 -19.86 -16.10 -10.34
N VAL A 404 -20.29 -16.50 -9.14
CA VAL A 404 -20.54 -15.63 -7.99
C VAL A 404 -19.26 -15.45 -7.17
N LEU A 405 -18.93 -14.19 -6.88
CA LEU A 405 -17.81 -13.79 -6.03
C LEU A 405 -18.30 -13.46 -4.62
N ASP A 406 -17.47 -13.70 -3.61
CA ASP A 406 -17.75 -13.31 -2.22
C ASP A 406 -17.17 -11.91 -1.97
N ASP A 407 -18.02 -10.89 -1.84
CA ASP A 407 -17.63 -9.48 -1.74
C ASP A 407 -16.61 -9.05 -2.82
N GLY A 408 -16.81 -9.53 -4.05
CA GLY A 408 -15.94 -9.24 -5.19
C GLY A 408 -14.62 -10.01 -5.21
N ARG A 409 -14.43 -10.98 -4.31
CA ARG A 409 -13.23 -11.83 -4.25
C ARG A 409 -13.50 -13.27 -4.71
N PRO A 410 -12.58 -13.89 -5.46
CA PRO A 410 -12.68 -15.31 -5.81
C PRO A 410 -12.39 -16.19 -4.59
N TYR A 411 -13.03 -17.34 -4.52
CA TYR A 411 -12.82 -18.38 -3.51
C TYR A 411 -12.71 -19.75 -4.17
N ASP A 412 -12.21 -20.76 -3.45
CA ASP A 412 -11.99 -22.09 -4.02
C ASP A 412 -13.28 -22.70 -4.61
N GLY A 413 -13.26 -23.04 -5.90
CA GLY A 413 -14.41 -23.56 -6.65
C GLY A 413 -15.47 -22.54 -7.09
N TRP A 414 -15.18 -21.23 -7.04
CA TRP A 414 -16.13 -20.16 -7.41
C TRP A 414 -16.57 -20.19 -8.89
N THR A 415 -15.73 -20.70 -9.79
CA THR A 415 -16.00 -20.76 -11.25
C THR A 415 -17.15 -21.68 -11.63
N GLU A 416 -17.52 -22.59 -10.74
CA GLU A 416 -18.58 -23.58 -10.93
C GLU A 416 -19.93 -23.12 -10.34
N THR A 417 -20.10 -21.80 -10.13
CA THR A 417 -21.29 -21.23 -9.48
C THR A 417 -22.15 -20.39 -10.44
N THR A 418 -23.40 -20.15 -10.04
CA THR A 418 -24.37 -19.30 -10.71
C THR A 418 -25.24 -18.56 -9.66
N PRO A 419 -25.71 -17.33 -9.92
CA PRO A 419 -26.62 -16.63 -9.01
C PRO A 419 -27.97 -17.31 -8.91
N LEU A 420 -28.56 -17.26 -7.71
CA LEU A 420 -29.96 -17.58 -7.43
C LEU A 420 -30.76 -16.29 -7.30
N ASN A 421 -31.91 -16.23 -7.97
CA ASN A 421 -32.86 -15.12 -7.90
C ASN A 421 -34.30 -15.66 -8.06
N GLU A 422 -35.27 -14.78 -8.29
CA GLU A 422 -36.68 -15.18 -8.42
C GLU A 422 -36.95 -16.04 -9.67
N GLU A 423 -36.14 -15.91 -10.71
CA GLU A 423 -36.28 -16.64 -11.99
C GLU A 423 -35.38 -17.90 -12.02
N VAL A 424 -34.19 -17.81 -11.42
CA VAL A 424 -33.17 -18.87 -11.36
C VAL A 424 -33.21 -19.49 -9.96
N THR A 425 -34.03 -20.53 -9.83
CA THR A 425 -34.23 -21.27 -8.59
C THR A 425 -33.45 -22.58 -8.60
N PRO A 426 -33.14 -23.18 -7.44
CA PRO A 426 -32.49 -24.48 -7.39
C PRO A 426 -33.24 -25.56 -8.19
N GLN A 427 -34.58 -25.52 -8.17
CA GLN A 427 -35.45 -26.45 -8.89
C GLN A 427 -35.33 -26.27 -10.41
N THR A 428 -35.34 -25.03 -10.91
CA THR A 428 -35.20 -24.78 -12.36
C THR A 428 -33.80 -25.14 -12.85
N LEU A 429 -32.77 -24.87 -12.04
CA LEU A 429 -31.40 -25.31 -12.33
C LEU A 429 -31.29 -26.84 -12.38
N TRP A 430 -31.89 -27.55 -11.42
CA TRP A 430 -31.85 -29.01 -11.38
C TRP A 430 -32.64 -29.66 -12.51
N GLN A 431 -33.77 -29.07 -12.90
CA GLN A 431 -34.51 -29.52 -14.08
C GLN A 431 -33.66 -29.41 -15.35
N GLY A 432 -32.96 -28.28 -15.55
CA GLY A 432 -32.04 -28.13 -16.68
C GLY A 432 -30.87 -29.13 -16.68
N VAL A 433 -30.40 -29.54 -15.50
CA VAL A 433 -29.41 -30.64 -15.37
C VAL A 433 -30.00 -31.96 -15.88
N PHE A 434 -31.24 -32.29 -15.50
CA PHE A 434 -31.92 -33.50 -15.98
C PHE A 434 -32.19 -33.47 -17.48
N ASP A 435 -32.67 -32.35 -18.01
CA ASP A 435 -32.95 -32.20 -19.44
C ASP A 435 -31.67 -32.42 -20.26
N LEU A 436 -30.54 -31.85 -19.81
CA LEU A 436 -29.22 -32.08 -20.42
C LEU A 436 -28.76 -33.53 -20.26
N HIS A 437 -29.02 -34.17 -19.13
CA HIS A 437 -28.68 -35.57 -18.91
C HIS A 437 -29.44 -36.50 -19.86
N GLU A 438 -30.75 -36.29 -20.05
CA GLU A 438 -31.56 -37.04 -21.00
C GLU A 438 -31.06 -36.84 -22.44
N LEU A 439 -30.75 -35.60 -22.83
CA LEU A 439 -30.21 -35.30 -24.16
C LEU A 439 -28.86 -35.99 -24.43
N ILE A 440 -27.94 -35.95 -23.48
CA ILE A 440 -26.62 -36.60 -23.62
C ILE A 440 -26.77 -38.12 -23.69
N THR A 441 -27.70 -38.69 -22.91
CA THR A 441 -27.94 -40.13 -22.86
C THR A 441 -28.67 -40.63 -24.12
N ALA A 442 -29.59 -39.83 -24.68
CA ALA A 442 -30.32 -40.17 -25.91
C ALA A 442 -29.45 -40.14 -27.19
N VAL A 443 -28.32 -39.43 -27.16
CA VAL A 443 -27.37 -39.33 -28.28
C VAL A 443 -26.29 -40.42 -28.23
N ALA A 444 -26.20 -41.21 -27.15
CA ALA A 444 -25.30 -42.35 -27.08
C ALA A 444 -25.84 -43.49 -27.99
N PRO A 445 -25.08 -43.96 -28.99
CA PRO A 445 -25.52 -45.08 -29.81
C PRO A 445 -25.69 -46.32 -28.93
N ALA A 446 -26.82 -47.01 -29.09
CA ALA A 446 -27.08 -48.29 -28.43
C ALA A 446 -25.91 -49.25 -28.71
N GLU A 447 -25.24 -49.70 -27.64
CA GLU A 447 -24.26 -50.77 -27.72
C GLU A 447 -24.91 -51.98 -28.39
N THR A 448 -24.40 -52.36 -29.55
CA THR A 448 -24.78 -53.59 -30.23
C THR A 448 -24.23 -54.75 -29.41
N PRO A 449 -25.01 -55.78 -29.05
CA PRO A 449 -24.47 -56.90 -28.30
C PRO A 449 -23.42 -57.63 -29.14
N LEU A 450 -22.23 -57.84 -28.55
CA LEU A 450 -21.22 -58.72 -29.13
C LEU A 450 -21.79 -60.15 -29.21
N PRO A 451 -21.57 -60.87 -30.33
CA PRO A 451 -22.00 -62.26 -30.42
C PRO A 451 -21.19 -63.14 -29.47
N ASN A 452 -21.89 -64.06 -28.80
CA ASN A 452 -21.28 -65.15 -28.04
C ASN A 452 -20.42 -66.02 -28.98
N ASP A 453 -19.11 -66.03 -28.77
CA ASP A 453 -18.25 -67.12 -29.22
C ASP A 453 -18.22 -68.20 -28.12
N GLU A 454 -19.12 -69.19 -28.23
CA GLU A 454 -18.91 -70.50 -27.64
C GLU A 454 -18.30 -71.45 -28.69
N ALA A 455 -17.09 -71.90 -28.37
CA ALA A 455 -16.54 -73.24 -28.59
C ALA A 455 -16.42 -73.80 -30.03
N VAL A 456 -15.17 -73.90 -30.49
CA VAL A 456 -14.56 -75.19 -30.88
C VAL A 456 -13.27 -75.39 -30.09
#